data_AF-A0A519W8C9-F1
#
_entry.id   AF-A0A519W8C9-F1
#
_cell.length_a   1.000
_cell.length_b   1.000
_cell.length_c   1.000
_cell.angle_alpha   90.00
_cell.angle_beta   90.00
_cell.angle_gamma   90.00
#
_symmetry.space_group_name_H-M   'P 1'
#
loop_
_entity.id
_entity.type
_entity.pdbx_description
1 polymer ?
#
loop_
_entity_poly.entity_id
_entity_poly.type
_entity_poly.pdbx_seq_one_letter_code
_entity_poly.pdbx_strand_id
1 'polypeptide(L)'
;MEQVQKKKKKDKKPLYILFGFLVFFGLFIYLITRPSSQSEAIKELKTSFNKKDIEMVWYKYKADLYQDEEFLLETRKKLSNLNLTDEELKECTGWLPPAPKSINLIIVPDL
;
A
#
# COMPACT_ATOMS: atom_id res chain seq x y z
N MET A 1 1.69 -27.39 -68.63
CA MET A 1 1.66 -27.80 -67.21
C MET A 1 1.73 -26.53 -66.39
N GLU A 2 0.62 -26.13 -65.76
CA GLU A 2 0.61 -24.92 -64.93
C GLU A 2 0.11 -25.30 -63.54
N GLN A 3 1.04 -25.44 -62.60
CA GLN A 3 0.73 -25.73 -61.21
C GLN A 3 0.43 -24.42 -60.49
N VAL A 4 -0.85 -24.07 -60.42
CA VAL A 4 -1.34 -22.93 -59.62
C VAL A 4 -1.09 -23.24 -58.15
N GLN A 5 -0.04 -22.64 -57.58
CA GLN A 5 0.26 -22.76 -56.16
C GLN A 5 -0.89 -22.18 -55.33
N LYS A 6 -1.68 -23.07 -54.71
CA LYS A 6 -2.72 -22.69 -53.75
C LYS A 6 -2.06 -22.06 -52.52
N LYS A 7 -2.18 -20.73 -52.37
CA LYS A 7 -1.76 -20.02 -51.16
C LYS A 7 -2.47 -20.62 -49.94
N LYS A 8 -1.71 -21.22 -49.02
CA LYS A 8 -2.25 -21.72 -47.74
C LYS A 8 -2.87 -20.55 -46.97
N LYS A 9 -4.17 -20.63 -46.66
CA LYS A 9 -4.84 -19.66 -45.77
C LYS A 9 -4.09 -19.67 -44.44
N LYS A 10 -3.52 -18.53 -44.04
CA LYS A 10 -2.88 -18.39 -42.73
C LYS A 10 -3.93 -18.59 -41.64
N ASP A 11 -3.72 -19.58 -40.78
CA ASP A 11 -4.55 -19.79 -39.61
C ASP A 11 -4.37 -18.61 -38.66
N LYS A 12 -5.43 -17.84 -38.44
CA LYS A 12 -5.43 -16.69 -37.52
C LYS A 12 -5.63 -17.12 -36.06
N LYS A 13 -5.96 -18.40 -35.80
CA LYS A 13 -6.18 -18.96 -34.46
C LYS A 13 -5.01 -18.70 -33.49
N PRO A 14 -3.73 -18.88 -33.88
CA PRO A 14 -2.59 -18.58 -33.01
C PRO A 14 -2.49 -17.09 -32.67
N LEU A 15 -2.90 -16.22 -33.60
CA LEU A 15 -2.88 -14.77 -33.40
C LEU A 15 -3.91 -14.32 -32.36
N TYR A 16 -5.11 -14.92 -32.35
CA TYR A 16 -6.12 -14.66 -31.33
C TYR A 16 -5.70 -15.18 -29.95
N ILE A 17 -5.05 -16.34 -29.89
CA ILE A 17 -4.48 -16.91 -28.66
C ILE A 17 -3.38 -15.98 -28.11
N LEU A 18 -2.49 -15.50 -28.98
CA LEU A 18 -1.44 -14.55 -28.61
C LEU A 18 -2.02 -13.24 -28.08
N PHE A 19 -3.05 -12.71 -28.75
CA PHE A 19 -3.72 -11.49 -28.31
C PHE A 19 -4.41 -11.67 -26.95
N GLY A 20 -5.11 -12.79 -26.76
CA GLY A 20 -5.73 -13.12 -25.47
C GLY A 20 -4.69 -13.22 -24.34
N PHE A 21 -3.54 -13.83 -24.61
CA PHE A 21 -2.44 -13.88 -23.66
C PHE A 21 -1.90 -12.49 -23.33
N LEU A 22 -1.69 -11.62 -24.32
CA LEU A 22 -1.24 -10.24 -24.12
C LEU A 22 -2.21 -9.43 -23.25
N VAL A 23 -3.52 -9.54 -23.50
CA VAL A 23 -4.55 -8.85 -22.72
C VAL A 23 -4.57 -9.37 -21.28
N PHE A 24 -4.57 -10.69 -21.10
CA PHE A 24 -4.54 -11.30 -19.77
C PHE A 24 -3.27 -10.91 -18.99
N PHE A 25 -2.11 -10.98 -19.63
CA PHE A 25 -0.85 -10.62 -19.03
C PHE A 25 -0.79 -9.13 -18.67
N GLY A 26 -1.30 -8.25 -19.54
CA GLY A 26 -1.43 -6.82 -19.24
C GLY A 26 -2.30 -6.55 -18.02
N LEU A 27 -3.46 -7.22 -17.91
CA LEU A 27 -4.33 -7.13 -16.74
C LEU A 27 -3.65 -7.66 -15.47
N PHE A 28 -2.90 -8.76 -15.58
CA PHE A 28 -2.17 -9.33 -14.46
C PHE A 28 -1.10 -8.39 -13.92
N ILE A 29 -0.28 -7.82 -14.82
CA ILE A 29 0.73 -6.81 -14.44
C ILE A 29 0.07 -5.58 -13.83
N TYR A 30 -1.04 -5.10 -14.38
CA TYR A 30 -1.79 -3.98 -13.81
C TYR A 30 -2.26 -4.24 -12.38
N LEU A 31 -2.76 -5.44 -12.09
CA LEU A 31 -3.19 -5.82 -10.74
C LEU A 31 -2.03 -5.90 -9.75
N ILE A 32 -0.85 -6.38 -10.18
CA ILE A 32 0.34 -6.49 -9.31
C ILE A 32 1.03 -5.13 -9.11
N THR A 33 1.00 -4.27 -10.12
CA THR A 33 1.66 -2.96 -10.07
C THR A 33 0.84 -1.88 -9.36
N ARG A 34 -0.43 -2.16 -9.01
CA ARG A 34 -1.23 -1.23 -8.22
C ARG A 34 -0.53 -1.01 -6.87
N PRO A 35 -0.13 0.23 -6.54
CA PRO A 35 0.51 0.51 -5.25
C PRO A 35 -0.46 0.13 -4.12
N SER A 36 0.07 -0.48 -3.06
CA SER A 36 -0.74 -0.76 -1.89
C SER A 36 -1.16 0.56 -1.24
N SER A 37 -2.39 0.62 -0.73
CA SER A 37 -2.88 1.80 0.01
C SER A 37 -1.93 2.19 1.14
N GLN A 38 -1.28 1.18 1.74
CA GLN A 38 -0.24 1.34 2.76
C GLN A 38 0.98 2.12 2.25
N SER A 39 1.54 1.72 1.09
CA SER A 39 2.70 2.39 0.50
C SER A 39 2.39 3.84 0.12
N GLU A 40 1.18 4.10 -0.37
CA GLU A 40 0.71 5.44 -0.73
C GLU A 40 0.53 6.32 0.52
N ALA A 41 -0.09 5.76 1.56
CA ALA A 41 -0.29 6.45 2.84
C ALA A 41 1.05 6.79 3.53
N ILE A 42 2.03 5.87 3.54
CA ILE A 42 3.38 6.13 4.07
C ILE A 42 4.09 7.20 3.26
N LYS A 43 3.92 7.21 1.93
CA LYS A 43 4.51 8.25 1.06
C LYS A 43 3.92 9.62 1.37
N GLU A 44 2.60 9.73 1.51
CA GLU A 44 1.92 10.98 1.88
C GLU A 44 2.31 11.46 3.29
N LEU A 45 2.42 10.54 4.26
CA LEU A 45 2.93 10.84 5.61
C LEU A 45 4.35 11.41 5.57
N LYS A 46 5.23 10.85 4.73
CA LYS A 46 6.61 11.34 4.59
C LYS A 46 6.66 12.75 4.04
N THR A 47 5.79 13.08 3.08
CA THR A 47 5.68 14.42 2.48
C THR A 47 4.89 15.42 3.33
N SER A 48 4.22 14.97 4.40
CA SER A 48 3.51 15.84 5.33
C SER A 48 4.49 16.59 6.22
N PHE A 49 4.26 17.89 6.44
CA PHE A 49 5.14 18.74 7.27
C PHE A 49 4.46 19.28 8.51
N ASN A 50 3.12 19.32 8.53
CA ASN A 50 2.34 19.82 9.65
C ASN A 50 1.45 18.74 10.25
N LYS A 51 1.02 18.96 11.51
CA LYS A 51 0.05 18.09 12.18
C LYS A 51 -1.24 17.90 11.38
N LYS A 52 -1.79 18.98 10.82
CA LYS A 52 -3.02 18.93 10.02
C LYS A 52 -2.88 18.05 8.77
N ASP A 53 -1.71 18.02 8.16
CA ASP A 53 -1.46 17.17 6.99
C ASP A 53 -1.47 15.69 7.40
N ILE A 54 -0.81 15.37 8.53
CA ILE A 54 -0.80 14.02 9.09
C ILE A 54 -2.21 13.57 9.48
N GLU A 55 -2.98 14.45 10.09
CA GLU A 55 -4.38 14.19 10.44
C GLU A 55 -5.24 13.93 9.19
N MET A 56 -5.06 14.73 8.13
CA MET A 56 -5.76 14.53 6.86
C MET A 56 -5.42 13.18 6.23
N VAL A 57 -4.14 12.81 6.20
CA VAL A 57 -3.68 11.50 5.71
C VAL A 57 -4.25 10.37 6.57
N TRP A 58 -4.30 10.54 7.89
CA TRP A 58 -4.96 9.59 8.79
C TRP A 58 -6.43 9.40 8.42
N TYR A 59 -7.23 10.46 8.33
CA TYR A 59 -8.65 10.33 8.00
C TYR A 59 -8.91 9.76 6.60
N LYS A 60 -8.01 10.02 5.65
CA LYS A 60 -8.09 9.50 4.28
C LYS A 60 -7.87 7.98 4.23
N TYR A 61 -6.91 7.46 4.99
CA TYR A 61 -6.53 6.04 4.91
C TYR A 61 -6.98 5.18 6.09
N LYS A 62 -7.51 5.77 7.17
CA LYS A 62 -7.93 5.01 8.37
C LYS A 62 -8.97 3.93 8.05
N ALA A 63 -9.84 4.13 7.07
CA ALA A 63 -10.88 3.15 6.76
C ALA A 63 -10.28 1.79 6.38
N ASP A 64 -9.15 1.80 5.68
CA ASP A 64 -8.48 0.60 5.18
C ASP A 64 -7.28 0.18 6.04
N LEU A 65 -6.61 1.14 6.69
CA LEU A 65 -5.32 0.93 7.36
C LEU A 65 -5.37 1.12 8.88
N TYR A 66 -6.55 1.22 9.52
CA TYR A 66 -6.65 1.47 10.97
C TYR A 66 -5.90 0.44 11.83
N GLN A 67 -5.82 -0.82 11.38
CA GLN A 67 -5.14 -1.91 12.08
C GLN A 67 -3.73 -2.21 11.54
N ASP A 68 -3.28 -1.45 10.54
CA ASP A 68 -1.98 -1.66 9.92
C ASP A 68 -0.86 -1.12 10.84
N GLU A 69 -0.03 -2.02 11.37
CA GLU A 69 1.00 -1.66 12.35
C GLU A 69 2.06 -0.71 11.77
N GLU A 70 2.42 -0.89 10.50
CA GLU A 70 3.46 -0.10 9.85
C GLU A 70 2.97 1.33 9.59
N PHE A 71 1.72 1.49 9.12
CA PHE A 71 1.07 2.79 8.98
C PHE A 71 0.93 3.50 10.33
N LEU A 72 0.52 2.79 11.38
CA LEU A 72 0.41 3.34 12.73
C LEU A 72 1.77 3.79 13.27
N LEU A 73 2.82 2.98 13.06
CA LEU A 73 4.17 3.27 13.53
C LEU A 73 4.75 4.48 12.80
N GLU A 74 4.65 4.55 11.47
CA GLU A 74 5.11 5.69 10.69
C GLU A 74 4.33 6.97 11.03
N THR A 75 3.01 6.88 11.25
CA THR A 75 2.20 8.01 11.70
C THR A 75 2.71 8.55 13.04
N ARG A 76 2.91 7.67 14.03
CA ARG A 76 3.43 8.07 15.35
C ARG A 76 4.83 8.64 15.27
N LYS A 77 5.72 7.99 14.51
CA LYS A 77 7.10 8.44 14.31
C LYS A 77 7.14 9.84 13.70
N LYS A 78 6.28 10.11 12.73
CA LYS A 78 6.17 11.43 12.11
C LYS A 78 5.64 12.47 13.10
N LEU A 79 4.62 12.14 13.90
CA LEU A 79 4.11 13.02 14.96
C LEU A 79 5.16 13.28 16.05
N SER A 80 5.96 12.28 16.44
CA SER A 80 7.04 12.45 17.41
C SER A 80 8.21 13.30 16.88
N ASN A 81 8.40 13.33 15.56
CA ASN A 81 9.39 14.22 14.93
C ASN A 81 8.91 15.67 14.83
N LEU A 82 7.62 15.93 15.03
CA LEU A 82 7.10 17.28 15.15
C LEU A 82 7.27 17.76 16.59
N ASN A 83 7.77 18.98 16.76
CA ASN A 83 7.80 19.65 18.08
C ASN A 83 6.38 20.08 18.46
N LEU A 84 5.53 19.12 18.80
CA LEU A 84 4.14 19.32 19.19
C LEU A 84 4.04 19.85 20.62
N THR A 85 3.05 20.71 20.86
CA THR A 85 2.67 21.16 22.21
C THR A 85 1.86 20.11 22.96
N ASP A 86 1.77 20.22 24.29
CA ASP A 86 1.01 19.28 25.14
C ASP A 86 -0.48 19.19 24.77
N GLU A 87 -1.07 20.29 24.33
CA GLU A 87 -2.44 20.35 23.81
C GLU A 87 -2.57 19.54 22.53
N GLU A 88 -1.61 19.68 21.62
CA GLU A 88 -1.61 18.95 20.36
C GLU A 88 -1.39 17.44 20.54
N LEU A 89 -0.60 17.04 21.54
CA LEU A 89 -0.38 15.65 21.94
C LEU A 89 -1.65 15.01 22.50
N LYS A 90 -2.44 15.77 23.29
CA LYS A 90 -3.75 15.32 23.77
C LYS A 90 -4.73 15.09 22.63
N GLU A 91 -4.74 15.96 21.63
CA GLU A 91 -5.59 15.75 20.45
C GLU A 91 -5.17 14.51 19.66
N CYS A 92 -3.86 14.29 19.45
CA CYS A 92 -3.35 13.10 18.77
C CYS A 92 -3.74 11.79 19.46
N THR A 93 -3.73 11.77 20.81
CA THR A 93 -4.17 10.59 21.57
C THR A 93 -5.69 10.36 21.52
N GLY A 94 -6.47 11.35 21.09
CA GLY A 94 -7.93 11.23 20.93
C GLY A 94 -8.35 10.46 19.66
N TRP A 95 -7.56 10.50 18.59
CA TRP A 95 -7.93 9.87 17.31
C TRP A 95 -6.99 8.75 16.84
N LEU A 96 -5.79 8.63 17.40
CA LEU A 96 -4.93 7.46 17.18
C LEU A 96 -5.29 6.32 18.15
N PRO A 97 -5.28 5.05 17.69
CA PRO A 97 -5.37 3.92 18.60
C PRO A 97 -4.18 3.89 19.56
N PRO A 98 -4.32 3.29 20.76
CA PRO A 98 -3.23 3.18 21.72
C PRO A 98 -2.06 2.38 21.15
N ALA A 99 -0.85 2.68 21.61
CA ALA A 99 0.32 1.89 21.22
C ALA A 99 0.16 0.44 21.69
N PRO A 100 0.52 -0.55 20.85
CA PRO A 100 0.54 -1.94 21.29
C PRO A 100 1.48 -2.01 22.50
N LYS A 101 0.96 -2.48 23.63
CA LYS A 101 1.78 -2.76 24.82
C LYS A 101 2.62 -3.98 24.48
N SER A 102 3.83 -3.78 23.97
CA SER A 102 4.80 -4.85 23.78
C SER A 102 5.23 -5.36 25.17
N ILE A 103 4.51 -6.32 25.70
CA ILE A 103 4.89 -7.05 26.91
C ILE A 103 5.92 -8.10 26.49
N ASN A 104 7.18 -7.68 26.33
CA ASN A 104 8.32 -8.60 26.37
C ASN A 104 8.77 -8.71 27.84
N LEU A 105 8.00 -9.45 28.64
CA LEU A 105 8.31 -9.73 30.04
C LEU A 105 9.21 -10.97 30.08
N ILE A 106 10.52 -10.77 30.08
CA ILE A 106 11.48 -11.84 30.37
C ILE A 106 11.40 -12.05 31.88
N ILE A 107 10.60 -13.03 32.31
CA ILE A 107 10.58 -13.48 33.70
C ILE A 107 11.88 -14.26 33.90
N VAL A 108 12.86 -13.64 34.56
CA VAL A 108 14.03 -14.36 35.08
C VAL A 108 13.61 -14.93 36.43
N PRO A 109 13.46 -16.26 36.58
CA PRO A 109 13.30 -16.84 37.90
C PRO A 109 14.62 -16.66 38.66
N ASP A 110 14.54 -16.02 39.82
CA ASP A 110 15.67 -15.90 40.75
C ASP A 110 16.00 -17.31 41.28
N LEU A 111 17.29 -17.67 41.22
CA LEU A 111 17.86 -18.99 41.57
C LEU A 111 18.36 -19.01 43.02
#